data_AF-A0A349IJQ3-F1
#
_entry.id   AF-A0A349IJQ3-F1
#
_cell.length_a   1.000
_cell.length_b   1.000
_cell.length_c   1.000
_cell.angle_alpha   90.00
_cell.angle_beta   90.00
_cell.angle_gamma   90.00
#
_symmetry.space_group_name_H-M   'P 1'
#
loop_
_entity.id
_entity.type
_entity.pdbx_description
1 polymer ?
#
loop_
_entity_poly.entity_id
_entity_poly.type
_entity_poly.pdbx_seq_one_letter_code
_entity_poly.pdbx_strand_id
1 'polypeptide(L)'
;MLIKNVIKRSDMISCTLCKDAPCSSACKVIDPAGALLGIWFDNQDVAAMKLPDVNPCVKCEALCEKACVNRGSVPIKHLITELYEKVRPMAEIPVPEEQSRLACDLCGIPLENPFLLSSSVVASTYDMCARAFEAGWAGVCFKTICSLDIHEASPRFSAIKGDNGSILGFKNIEQLSDHSVAENMEIFRRLKKNYPTKFILASIMGQNEEEWESLAKLCEENGADAVELNFSCPNMQEDGLGSDIGQVPELVEKFTRAAKRSTTIPVLAKLTPNVATMSPAAEAALRGGADGIAAINTIKSIVGVSPYTYVSTPAVKGKSAVGGYSGNAVKPIALRFIAEIGQNPVLKDMHISGMGGIETWKDALEFILMGSGSIQVTTAVMQYGYRIIDNLKEGLNYYLAQMGIKSVKDIIGAGLDTVSDTTDVLERDTILFPTFDLEKCNGCGRCVISCDDGGHQAIRFDDRKPKLDGSKCVGCHLCRLVCPREAIAAGKKRIKA
;
A
#
# COMPACT_ATOMS: atom_id res chain seq x y z
N MET A 1 22.18 -3.26 9.84
CA MET A 1 20.79 -3.36 9.40
C MET A 1 20.64 -2.70 8.02
N LEU A 2 20.49 -3.49 6.96
CA LEU A 2 20.18 -2.95 5.64
C LEU A 2 18.70 -2.56 5.56
N ILE A 3 18.40 -1.28 5.78
CA ILE A 3 17.08 -0.73 5.47
C ILE A 3 17.03 -0.23 4.02
N LYS A 4 18.21 0.01 3.42
CA LYS A 4 18.36 0.68 2.13
C LYS A 4 18.71 -0.32 1.02
N ASN A 5 17.86 -0.42 0.01
CA ASN A 5 18.12 -1.25 -1.15
C ASN A 5 19.42 -0.83 -1.86
N VAL A 6 20.24 -1.82 -2.23
CA VAL A 6 21.50 -1.59 -2.95
C VAL A 6 21.24 -1.54 -4.45
N ILE A 7 20.43 -2.47 -4.95
CA ILE A 7 19.97 -2.51 -6.34
C ILE A 7 18.74 -1.61 -6.44
N LYS A 8 18.58 -0.85 -7.51
CA LYS A 8 17.43 0.05 -7.67
C LYS A 8 16.38 -0.58 -8.58
N ARG A 9 15.10 -0.25 -8.37
CA ARG A 9 14.03 -0.58 -9.34
C ARG A 9 14.38 -0.05 -10.75
N SER A 10 15.08 1.08 -10.84
CA SER A 10 15.58 1.63 -12.11
C SER A 10 16.57 0.73 -12.84
N ASP A 11 17.32 -0.11 -12.13
CA ASP A 11 18.32 -1.00 -12.72
C ASP A 11 17.65 -2.20 -13.42
N MET A 12 16.38 -2.45 -13.11
CA MET A 12 15.53 -3.45 -13.75
C MET A 12 14.30 -2.84 -14.42
N ILE A 13 14.35 -1.55 -14.78
CA ILE A 13 13.19 -0.78 -15.27
C ILE A 13 12.53 -1.38 -16.51
N SER A 14 13.31 -2.13 -17.31
CA SER A 14 12.84 -2.85 -18.50
C SER A 14 12.17 -4.19 -18.18
N CYS A 15 12.17 -4.65 -16.92
CA CYS A 15 11.49 -5.87 -16.52
C CYS A 15 9.98 -5.63 -16.42
N THR A 16 9.19 -6.49 -17.06
CA THR A 16 7.72 -6.40 -17.06
C THR A 16 7.06 -7.31 -16.03
N LEU A 17 7.86 -7.99 -15.20
CA LEU A 17 7.39 -8.90 -14.14
C LEU A 17 6.39 -9.94 -14.66
N CYS A 18 6.74 -10.66 -15.73
CA CYS A 18 5.82 -11.58 -16.41
C CYS A 18 5.12 -12.57 -15.47
N LYS A 19 3.85 -12.87 -15.79
CA LYS A 19 3.24 -14.16 -15.41
C LYS A 19 3.89 -15.27 -16.25
N ASP A 20 4.12 -16.43 -15.67
CA ASP A 20 4.73 -17.59 -16.36
C ASP A 20 6.07 -17.21 -17.03
N ALA A 21 6.97 -16.63 -16.22
CA ALA A 21 8.13 -15.89 -16.72
C ALA A 21 9.09 -16.76 -17.56
N PRO A 22 9.33 -16.42 -18.84
CA PRO A 22 10.23 -17.18 -19.71
C PRO A 22 11.67 -17.28 -19.19
N CYS A 23 12.13 -16.26 -18.44
CA CYS A 23 13.46 -16.26 -17.84
C CYS A 23 13.62 -17.39 -16.79
N SER A 24 12.56 -17.70 -16.05
CA SER A 24 12.54 -18.81 -15.09
C SER A 24 12.41 -20.15 -15.79
N SER A 25 11.54 -20.25 -16.78
CA SER A 25 11.43 -21.48 -17.59
C SER A 25 12.73 -21.85 -18.31
N ALA A 26 13.53 -20.86 -18.70
CA ALA A 26 14.82 -21.07 -19.37
C ALA A 26 15.99 -21.34 -18.41
N CYS A 27 15.88 -20.98 -17.14
CA CYS A 27 16.94 -21.18 -16.15
C CYS A 27 16.74 -22.48 -15.39
N LYS A 28 17.69 -23.41 -15.50
CA LYS A 28 17.61 -24.72 -14.83
C LYS A 28 18.14 -24.75 -13.40
N VAL A 29 18.70 -23.64 -12.91
CA VAL A 29 19.47 -23.61 -11.65
C VAL A 29 18.79 -22.76 -10.58
N ILE A 30 18.18 -21.64 -10.97
CA ILE A 30 17.51 -20.70 -10.07
C ILE A 30 16.20 -20.24 -10.69
N ASP A 31 15.37 -19.56 -9.90
CA ASP A 31 14.21 -18.80 -10.37
C ASP A 31 14.58 -17.30 -10.50
N PRO A 32 14.98 -16.81 -11.68
CA PRO A 32 15.35 -15.41 -11.85
C PRO A 32 14.14 -14.48 -11.70
N ALA A 33 12.93 -14.89 -12.11
CA ALA A 33 11.75 -14.05 -11.94
C ALA A 33 11.41 -13.84 -10.46
N GLY A 34 11.50 -14.90 -9.64
CA GLY A 34 11.35 -14.79 -8.19
C GLY A 34 12.36 -13.81 -7.57
N ALA A 35 13.63 -13.91 -7.94
CA ALA A 35 14.66 -12.98 -7.47
C ALA A 35 14.41 -11.52 -7.92
N LEU A 36 14.00 -11.32 -9.18
CA LEU A 36 13.65 -10.00 -9.70
C LEU A 36 12.41 -9.40 -9.04
N LEU A 37 11.38 -10.22 -8.74
CA LEU A 37 10.23 -9.80 -7.95
C LEU A 37 10.69 -9.35 -6.56
N GLY A 38 11.59 -10.10 -5.94
CA GLY A 38 12.18 -9.71 -4.66
C GLY A 38 12.89 -8.36 -4.74
N ILE A 39 13.69 -8.11 -5.78
CA ILE A 39 14.30 -6.79 -6.00
C ILE A 39 13.23 -5.70 -6.16
N TRP A 40 12.18 -5.96 -6.93
CA TRP A 40 11.12 -5.00 -7.19
C TRP A 40 10.32 -4.64 -5.93
N PHE A 41 9.97 -5.62 -5.11
CA PHE A 41 9.15 -5.44 -3.91
C PHE A 41 9.96 -5.23 -2.62
N ASP A 42 11.18 -4.67 -2.75
CA ASP A 42 12.07 -4.30 -1.65
C ASP A 42 12.55 -5.48 -0.76
N ASN A 43 12.65 -6.68 -1.33
CA ASN A 43 13.07 -7.93 -0.71
C ASN A 43 14.42 -8.43 -1.22
N GLN A 44 15.39 -7.53 -1.42
CA GLN A 44 16.70 -7.91 -2.00
C GLN A 44 17.45 -8.90 -1.12
N ASP A 45 17.35 -8.75 0.20
CA ASP A 45 18.01 -9.63 1.17
C ASP A 45 17.43 -11.04 1.08
N VAL A 46 16.09 -11.17 1.12
CA VAL A 46 15.40 -12.46 0.95
C VAL A 46 15.71 -13.08 -0.41
N ALA A 47 15.69 -12.28 -1.48
CA ALA A 47 16.03 -12.74 -2.82
C ALA A 47 17.46 -13.28 -2.89
N ALA A 48 18.43 -12.56 -2.31
CA ALA A 48 19.83 -12.98 -2.28
C ALA A 48 20.06 -14.25 -1.47
N MET A 49 19.35 -14.40 -0.34
CA MET A 49 19.49 -15.53 0.57
C MET A 49 18.78 -16.80 0.08
N LYS A 50 17.77 -16.68 -0.79
CA LYS A 50 17.14 -17.84 -1.47
C LYS A 50 17.96 -18.41 -2.62
N LEU A 51 18.95 -17.67 -3.13
CA LEU A 51 19.83 -18.15 -4.18
C LEU A 51 20.84 -19.18 -3.62
N PRO A 52 21.33 -20.12 -4.44
CA PRO A 52 22.39 -21.06 -4.06
C PRO A 52 23.62 -20.36 -3.47
N ASP A 53 24.46 -21.07 -2.73
CA ASP A 53 25.65 -20.46 -2.10
C ASP A 53 26.67 -19.94 -3.11
N VAL A 54 26.80 -20.64 -4.24
CA VAL A 54 27.74 -20.28 -5.31
C VAL A 54 26.98 -19.62 -6.45
N ASN A 55 27.43 -18.45 -6.88
CA ASN A 55 26.83 -17.70 -7.98
C ASN A 55 26.82 -18.52 -9.29
N PRO A 56 25.66 -19.01 -9.75
CA PRO A 56 25.57 -19.82 -10.96
C PRO A 56 25.71 -18.98 -12.23
N CYS A 57 25.63 -17.65 -12.11
CA CYS A 57 25.63 -16.74 -13.24
C CYS A 57 27.04 -16.42 -13.76
N VAL A 58 28.11 -16.63 -13.00
CA VAL A 58 29.49 -16.22 -13.34
C VAL A 58 29.88 -16.65 -14.76
N LYS A 59 29.72 -17.94 -15.08
CA LYS A 59 30.08 -18.53 -16.38
C LYS A 59 28.88 -18.91 -17.24
N CYS A 60 27.66 -18.53 -16.86
CA CYS A 60 26.47 -18.93 -17.61
C CYS A 60 26.30 -18.10 -18.89
N GLU A 61 25.63 -18.70 -19.88
CA GLU A 61 25.30 -18.08 -21.17
C GLU A 61 24.10 -17.12 -21.14
N ALA A 62 23.58 -16.82 -19.95
CA ALA A 62 22.42 -15.96 -19.72
C ALA A 62 21.19 -16.36 -20.56
N LEU A 63 20.86 -17.66 -20.62
CA LEU A 63 19.67 -18.16 -21.34
C LEU A 63 18.38 -17.47 -20.89
N CYS A 64 18.30 -17.07 -19.60
CA CYS A 64 17.19 -16.31 -19.05
C CYS A 64 17.00 -14.92 -19.70
N GLU A 65 18.09 -14.21 -20.02
CA GLU A 65 18.03 -12.91 -20.71
C GLU A 65 17.65 -13.06 -22.18
N LYS A 66 18.14 -14.12 -22.83
CA LYS A 66 17.80 -14.46 -24.22
C LYS A 66 16.33 -14.86 -24.35
N ALA A 67 15.79 -15.57 -23.35
CA ALA A 67 14.40 -16.00 -23.31
C ALA A 67 13.43 -14.89 -22.87
N CYS A 68 13.91 -13.85 -22.19
CA CYS A 68 13.08 -12.75 -21.71
C CYS A 68 12.24 -12.14 -22.84
N VAL A 69 11.00 -11.74 -22.54
CA VAL A 69 10.11 -11.07 -23.52
C VAL A 69 10.73 -9.76 -24.03
N ASN A 70 11.50 -9.07 -23.17
CA ASN A 70 12.31 -7.91 -23.51
C ASN A 70 13.77 -8.34 -23.73
N ARG A 71 13.98 -9.16 -24.76
CA ARG A 71 15.26 -9.84 -25.06
C ARG A 71 16.46 -8.91 -24.95
N GLY A 72 17.37 -9.20 -24.02
CA GLY A 72 18.60 -8.45 -23.80
C GLY A 72 18.45 -7.09 -23.10
N SER A 73 17.23 -6.58 -22.89
CA SER A 73 17.01 -5.29 -22.21
C SER A 73 16.96 -5.40 -20.70
N VAL A 74 16.64 -6.59 -20.17
CA VAL A 74 16.66 -6.86 -18.72
C VAL A 74 18.00 -7.51 -18.37
N PRO A 75 18.88 -6.85 -17.59
CA PRO A 75 20.22 -7.37 -17.30
C PRO A 75 20.18 -8.38 -16.15
N ILE A 76 19.44 -9.48 -16.32
CA ILE A 76 19.18 -10.51 -15.29
C ILE A 76 20.50 -11.04 -14.69
N LYS A 77 21.48 -11.42 -15.52
CA LYS A 77 22.77 -11.96 -15.08
C LYS A 77 23.51 -10.96 -14.19
N HIS A 78 23.49 -9.68 -14.57
CA HIS A 78 24.10 -8.62 -13.77
C HIS A 78 23.36 -8.43 -12.44
N LEU A 79 22.02 -8.32 -12.46
CA LEU A 79 21.21 -8.14 -11.25
C LEU A 79 21.37 -9.30 -10.25
N ILE A 80 21.42 -10.54 -10.75
CA ILE A 80 21.71 -11.71 -9.89
C ILE A 80 23.12 -11.61 -9.32
N THR A 81 24.11 -11.22 -10.12
CA THR A 81 25.50 -11.06 -9.63
C THR A 81 25.59 -9.98 -8.54
N GLU A 82 24.87 -8.88 -8.69
CA GLU A 82 24.78 -7.82 -7.68
C GLU A 82 24.14 -8.29 -6.37
N LEU A 83 23.15 -9.20 -6.43
CA LEU A 83 22.61 -9.85 -5.23
C LEU A 83 23.70 -10.63 -4.48
N TYR A 84 24.61 -11.32 -5.19
CA TYR A 84 25.73 -12.03 -4.57
C TYR A 84 26.84 -11.12 -4.04
N GLU A 85 27.24 -10.13 -4.83
CA GLU A 85 28.43 -9.33 -4.53
C GLU A 85 28.16 -8.19 -3.56
N LYS A 86 26.93 -7.66 -3.55
CA LYS A 86 26.60 -6.46 -2.77
C LYS A 86 25.54 -6.67 -1.71
N VAL A 87 24.56 -7.55 -1.94
CA VAL A 87 23.44 -7.73 -1.00
C VAL A 87 23.72 -8.86 -0.02
N ARG A 88 24.03 -10.06 -0.51
CA ARG A 88 24.29 -11.25 0.33
C ARG A 88 25.36 -11.04 1.42
N PRO A 89 26.49 -10.35 1.18
CA PRO A 89 27.51 -10.13 2.22
C PRO A 89 27.04 -9.23 3.37
N MET A 90 25.93 -8.52 3.17
CA MET A 90 25.34 -7.61 4.14
C MET A 90 24.11 -8.23 4.82
N ALA A 91 23.67 -9.43 4.42
CA ALA A 91 22.58 -10.15 5.06
C ALA A 91 23.01 -10.63 6.46
N GLU A 92 22.17 -10.35 7.46
CA GLU A 92 22.50 -10.59 8.87
C GLU A 92 21.97 -11.92 9.40
N ILE A 93 20.90 -12.44 8.80
CA ILE A 93 20.23 -13.66 9.23
C ILE A 93 19.86 -14.53 8.01
N PRO A 94 19.70 -15.85 8.18
CA PRO A 94 19.05 -16.68 7.16
C PRO A 94 17.58 -16.29 6.99
N VAL A 95 16.97 -16.68 5.87
CA VAL A 95 15.52 -16.52 5.67
C VAL A 95 14.78 -17.33 6.74
N PRO A 96 13.91 -16.72 7.56
CA PRO A 96 13.18 -17.45 8.58
C PRO A 96 12.23 -18.49 7.95
N GLU A 97 12.28 -19.73 8.44
CA GLU A 97 11.38 -20.79 8.00
C GLU A 97 9.94 -20.60 8.50
N GLU A 98 9.79 -20.10 9.73
CA GLU A 98 8.49 -19.85 10.34
C GLU A 98 7.94 -18.45 10.05
N GLN A 99 6.63 -18.37 9.82
CA GLN A 99 5.88 -17.11 9.62
C GLN A 99 4.94 -16.79 10.80
N SER A 100 5.05 -17.51 11.92
CA SER A 100 4.23 -17.33 13.13
C SER A 100 4.26 -15.89 13.68
N ARG A 101 5.35 -15.15 13.43
CA ARG A 101 5.50 -13.72 13.79
C ARG A 101 4.49 -12.81 13.09
N LEU A 102 3.96 -13.23 11.94
CA LEU A 102 2.95 -12.47 11.20
C LEU A 102 1.55 -12.65 11.77
N ALA A 103 1.32 -13.69 12.59
CA ALA A 103 0.00 -13.97 13.12
C ALA A 103 -0.52 -12.79 13.95
N CYS A 104 -1.74 -12.35 13.65
CA CYS A 104 -2.39 -11.25 14.35
C CYS A 104 -3.88 -11.54 14.54
N ASP A 105 -4.68 -10.49 14.71
CA ASP A 105 -6.14 -10.59 14.70
C ASP A 105 -6.76 -9.35 14.05
N LEU A 106 -8.03 -9.45 13.72
CA LEU A 106 -8.88 -8.31 13.37
C LEU A 106 -10.08 -8.32 14.32
N CYS A 107 -10.11 -7.33 15.21
CA CYS A 107 -11.11 -7.21 16.28
C CYS A 107 -11.26 -8.51 17.12
N GLY A 108 -10.14 -9.15 17.46
CA GLY A 108 -10.10 -10.39 18.24
C GLY A 108 -10.22 -11.69 17.43
N ILE A 109 -10.53 -11.62 16.13
CA ILE A 109 -10.60 -12.81 15.27
C ILE A 109 -9.21 -13.13 14.69
N PRO A 110 -8.64 -14.33 14.94
CA PRO A 110 -7.29 -14.65 14.51
C PRO A 110 -7.06 -14.56 13.00
N LEU A 111 -5.91 -14.01 12.62
CA LEU A 111 -5.40 -13.97 11.25
C LEU A 111 -4.01 -14.59 11.20
N GLU A 112 -3.77 -15.43 10.19
CA GLU A 112 -2.47 -16.07 9.96
C GLU A 112 -1.37 -15.08 9.51
N ASN A 113 -1.76 -13.92 8.97
CA ASN A 113 -0.91 -12.78 8.62
C ASN A 113 -1.77 -11.50 8.52
N PRO A 114 -1.19 -10.28 8.52
CA PRO A 114 -1.98 -9.05 8.61
C PRO A 114 -2.61 -8.60 7.28
N PHE A 115 -2.46 -9.36 6.18
CA PHE A 115 -2.82 -8.89 4.84
C PHE A 115 -4.16 -9.41 4.35
N LEU A 116 -5.03 -8.48 3.97
CA LEU A 116 -6.33 -8.72 3.37
C LEU A 116 -6.45 -8.02 2.02
N LEU A 117 -7.27 -8.56 1.12
CA LEU A 117 -7.76 -7.77 -0.02
C LEU A 117 -8.73 -6.70 0.50
N SER A 118 -8.69 -5.49 -0.06
CA SER A 118 -9.72 -4.47 0.24
C SER A 118 -10.95 -4.63 -0.65
N SER A 119 -12.13 -4.28 -0.10
CA SER A 119 -13.39 -4.20 -0.84
C SER A 119 -13.22 -3.35 -2.10
N SER A 120 -13.27 -4.02 -3.24
CA SER A 120 -13.03 -3.50 -4.58
C SER A 120 -13.23 -4.62 -5.62
N VAL A 121 -12.92 -4.36 -6.90
CA VAL A 121 -12.91 -5.40 -7.94
C VAL A 121 -12.04 -6.60 -7.61
N VAL A 122 -11.01 -6.48 -6.75
CA VAL A 122 -10.08 -7.60 -6.51
C VAL A 122 -10.69 -8.71 -5.66
N ALA A 123 -11.88 -8.50 -5.08
CA ALA A 123 -12.57 -9.43 -4.21
C ALA A 123 -14.10 -9.40 -4.44
N SER A 124 -14.55 -9.61 -5.69
CA SER A 124 -15.99 -9.55 -6.05
C SER A 124 -16.64 -10.88 -6.41
N THR A 125 -15.86 -11.93 -6.71
CA THR A 125 -16.39 -13.24 -7.12
C THR A 125 -15.79 -14.37 -6.28
N TYR A 126 -16.44 -15.53 -6.30
CA TYR A 126 -15.92 -16.75 -5.66
C TYR A 126 -14.50 -17.07 -6.16
N ASP A 127 -14.28 -17.11 -7.47
CA ASP A 127 -12.98 -17.49 -8.05
C ASP A 127 -11.87 -16.50 -7.69
N MET A 128 -12.20 -15.21 -7.61
CA MET A 128 -11.26 -14.17 -7.20
C MET A 128 -10.81 -14.38 -5.75
N CYS A 129 -11.76 -14.59 -4.85
CA CYS A 129 -11.48 -14.81 -3.43
C CYS A 129 -10.76 -16.14 -3.19
N ALA A 130 -11.19 -17.22 -3.84
CA ALA A 130 -10.55 -18.53 -3.75
C ALA A 130 -9.08 -18.48 -4.17
N ARG A 131 -8.77 -17.88 -5.33
CA ARG A 131 -7.37 -17.72 -5.77
C ARG A 131 -6.53 -16.84 -4.84
N ALA A 132 -7.14 -15.85 -4.19
CA ALA A 132 -6.44 -15.05 -3.19
C ALA A 132 -6.10 -15.88 -1.95
N PHE A 133 -7.04 -16.69 -1.47
CA PHE A 133 -6.81 -17.62 -0.36
C PHE A 133 -5.76 -18.67 -0.67
N GLU A 134 -5.80 -19.27 -1.87
CA GLU A 134 -4.80 -20.20 -2.40
C GLU A 134 -3.41 -19.56 -2.49
N ALA A 135 -3.34 -18.27 -2.87
CA ALA A 135 -2.08 -17.52 -2.91
C ALA A 135 -1.53 -17.18 -1.52
N GLY A 136 -2.32 -17.31 -0.44
CA GLY A 136 -1.86 -17.09 0.94
C GLY A 136 -2.30 -15.78 1.59
N TRP A 137 -3.29 -15.08 1.02
CA TRP A 137 -3.96 -13.97 1.71
C TRP A 137 -4.71 -14.50 2.94
N ALA A 138 -4.63 -13.79 4.07
CA ALA A 138 -5.31 -14.21 5.31
C ALA A 138 -6.83 -14.05 5.20
N GLY A 139 -7.26 -13.01 4.50
CA GLY A 139 -8.67 -12.69 4.33
C GLY A 139 -8.96 -11.84 3.10
N VAL A 140 -10.25 -11.67 2.84
CA VAL A 140 -10.75 -10.72 1.85
C VAL A 140 -11.78 -9.81 2.51
N CYS A 141 -11.68 -8.51 2.22
CA CYS A 141 -12.81 -7.60 2.34
C CYS A 141 -13.58 -7.65 1.02
N PHE A 142 -14.74 -8.31 1.05
CA PHE A 142 -15.53 -8.58 -0.14
C PHE A 142 -16.14 -7.30 -0.70
N LYS A 143 -16.33 -7.21 -2.02
CA LYS A 143 -16.90 -6.04 -2.70
C LYS A 143 -18.23 -5.61 -2.04
N THR A 144 -18.41 -4.31 -1.85
CA THR A 144 -19.54 -3.74 -1.11
C THR A 144 -20.90 -4.22 -1.64
N ILE A 145 -21.63 -4.92 -0.78
CA ILE A 145 -22.96 -5.50 -1.03
C ILE A 145 -24.04 -4.47 -0.73
N CYS A 146 -25.02 -4.34 -1.62
CA CYS A 146 -26.19 -3.48 -1.46
C CYS A 146 -27.41 -4.08 -2.15
N SER A 147 -28.60 -3.57 -1.81
CA SER A 147 -29.87 -3.97 -2.45
C SER A 147 -30.18 -3.21 -3.75
N LEU A 148 -29.32 -2.27 -4.15
CA LEU A 148 -29.48 -1.45 -5.34
C LEU A 148 -29.19 -2.24 -6.62
N ASP A 149 -29.93 -1.95 -7.69
CA ASP A 149 -29.64 -2.42 -9.04
C ASP A 149 -28.53 -1.54 -9.67
N ILE A 150 -27.31 -2.07 -9.73
CA ILE A 150 -26.10 -1.32 -10.12
C ILE A 150 -25.81 -1.47 -11.61
N HIS A 151 -25.72 -0.33 -12.31
CA HIS A 151 -25.38 -0.26 -13.72
C HIS A 151 -24.09 0.54 -13.94
N GLU A 152 -23.00 -0.19 -14.18
CA GLU A 152 -21.67 0.41 -14.28
C GLU A 152 -21.45 1.20 -15.58
N ALA A 153 -20.64 2.26 -15.45
CA ALA A 153 -20.13 2.98 -16.60
C ALA A 153 -18.97 2.22 -17.27
N SER A 154 -18.76 2.46 -18.57
CA SER A 154 -17.61 1.90 -19.30
C SER A 154 -17.09 2.88 -20.35
N PRO A 155 -15.76 3.18 -20.37
CA PRO A 155 -14.74 2.75 -19.42
C PRO A 155 -14.86 3.45 -18.06
N ARG A 156 -14.39 2.81 -16.98
CA ARG A 156 -14.48 3.33 -15.60
C ARG A 156 -13.16 3.51 -14.85
N PHE A 157 -12.04 3.20 -15.50
CA PHE A 157 -10.70 3.37 -14.92
C PHE A 157 -9.82 4.28 -15.76
N SER A 158 -8.99 5.06 -15.08
CA SER A 158 -7.89 5.82 -15.67
C SER A 158 -6.72 5.87 -14.68
N ALA A 159 -5.53 6.22 -15.15
CA ALA A 159 -4.33 6.19 -14.32
C ALA A 159 -3.33 7.28 -14.70
N ILE A 160 -2.56 7.74 -13.72
CA ILE A 160 -1.28 8.42 -13.90
C ILE A 160 -0.21 7.33 -13.91
N LYS A 161 0.56 7.26 -14.99
CA LYS A 161 1.60 6.23 -15.19
C LYS A 161 2.99 6.79 -14.95
N GLY A 162 3.88 5.95 -14.42
CA GLY A 162 5.31 6.20 -14.40
C GLY A 162 5.97 5.81 -15.72
N ASP A 163 7.25 6.15 -15.88
CA ASP A 163 8.01 5.98 -17.13
C ASP A 163 8.17 4.51 -17.56
N ASN A 164 8.00 3.56 -16.64
CA ASN A 164 8.03 2.12 -16.89
C ASN A 164 6.65 1.49 -17.10
N GLY A 165 5.59 2.32 -17.16
CA GLY A 165 4.20 1.86 -17.27
C GLY A 165 3.56 1.45 -15.93
N SER A 166 4.27 1.59 -14.80
CA SER A 166 3.67 1.41 -13.47
C SER A 166 2.58 2.43 -13.19
N ILE A 167 1.64 2.09 -12.30
CA ILE A 167 0.56 3.00 -11.91
C ILE A 167 1.01 3.81 -10.69
N LEU A 168 1.27 5.10 -10.88
CA LEU A 168 1.57 6.01 -9.77
C LEU A 168 0.28 6.37 -9.02
N GLY A 169 -0.79 6.57 -9.79
CA GLY A 169 -2.12 6.91 -9.29
C GLY A 169 -3.20 6.28 -10.14
N PHE A 170 -4.22 5.73 -9.50
CA PHE A 170 -5.33 5.05 -10.14
C PHE A 170 -6.65 5.74 -9.79
N LYS A 171 -7.40 6.15 -10.81
CA LYS A 171 -8.74 6.71 -10.65
C LYS A 171 -9.79 5.71 -11.11
N ASN A 172 -10.80 5.52 -10.28
CA ASN A 172 -12.00 4.79 -10.64
C ASN A 172 -13.26 5.66 -10.52
N ILE A 173 -14.26 5.36 -11.34
CA ILE A 173 -15.64 5.84 -11.21
C ILE A 173 -16.60 4.66 -11.02
N GLU A 174 -16.08 3.56 -10.46
CA GLU A 174 -16.85 2.34 -10.20
C GLU A 174 -17.77 2.54 -9.00
N GLN A 175 -18.91 1.86 -9.02
CA GLN A 175 -19.91 1.84 -7.95
C GLN A 175 -19.72 0.59 -7.06
N LEU A 176 -20.81 -0.05 -6.68
CA LEU A 176 -20.90 -1.14 -5.70
C LEU A 176 -20.83 -2.51 -6.40
N SER A 177 -21.15 -3.60 -5.70
CA SER A 177 -21.31 -4.92 -6.32
C SER A 177 -22.47 -4.90 -7.34
N ASP A 178 -22.25 -5.52 -8.50
CA ASP A 178 -23.29 -5.80 -9.51
C ASP A 178 -23.99 -7.15 -9.30
N HIS A 179 -23.47 -7.99 -8.39
CA HIS A 179 -24.18 -9.18 -7.92
C HIS A 179 -25.29 -8.85 -6.91
N SER A 180 -26.38 -9.60 -6.97
CA SER A 180 -27.46 -9.54 -5.99
C SER A 180 -27.00 -9.98 -4.60
N VAL A 181 -27.72 -9.57 -3.55
CA VAL A 181 -27.46 -9.99 -2.17
C VAL A 181 -27.45 -11.53 -2.06
N ALA A 182 -28.40 -12.23 -2.69
CA ALA A 182 -28.50 -13.68 -2.64
C ALA A 182 -27.29 -14.39 -3.28
N GLU A 183 -26.79 -13.88 -4.41
CA GLU A 183 -25.58 -14.40 -5.06
C GLU A 183 -24.35 -14.23 -4.17
N ASN A 184 -24.20 -13.06 -3.53
CA ASN A 184 -23.11 -12.80 -2.60
C ASN A 184 -23.15 -13.75 -1.38
N MET A 185 -24.34 -14.02 -0.84
CA MET A 185 -24.51 -14.97 0.26
C MET A 185 -24.16 -16.41 -0.14
N GLU A 186 -24.52 -16.83 -1.36
CA GLU A 186 -24.08 -18.13 -1.90
C GLU A 186 -22.56 -18.21 -2.03
N ILE A 187 -21.90 -17.13 -2.47
CA ILE A 187 -20.44 -17.05 -2.52
C ILE A 187 -19.84 -17.24 -1.13
N PHE A 188 -20.37 -16.58 -0.10
CA PHE A 188 -19.86 -16.71 1.28
C PHE A 188 -19.97 -18.15 1.79
N ARG A 189 -21.14 -18.78 1.64
CA ARG A 189 -21.34 -20.18 2.04
C ARG A 189 -20.36 -21.12 1.35
N ARG A 190 -20.10 -20.92 0.05
CA ARG A 190 -19.11 -21.71 -0.70
C ARG A 190 -17.67 -21.44 -0.25
N LEU A 191 -17.30 -20.18 -0.02
CA LEU A 191 -15.97 -19.82 0.46
C LEU A 191 -15.71 -20.41 1.85
N LYS A 192 -16.63 -20.26 2.82
CA LYS A 192 -16.44 -20.85 4.15
C LYS A 192 -16.45 -22.38 4.14
N LYS A 193 -17.22 -23.01 3.25
CA LYS A 193 -17.19 -24.47 3.07
C LYS A 193 -15.81 -24.96 2.59
N ASN A 194 -15.20 -24.27 1.62
CA ASN A 194 -13.96 -24.70 0.99
C ASN A 194 -12.70 -24.16 1.68
N TYR A 195 -12.83 -23.04 2.40
CA TYR A 195 -11.76 -22.30 3.07
C TYR A 195 -12.19 -21.88 4.49
N PRO A 196 -12.48 -22.84 5.40
CA PRO A 196 -13.09 -22.55 6.70
C PRO A 196 -12.23 -21.67 7.61
N THR A 197 -10.90 -21.70 7.45
CA THR A 197 -9.94 -20.91 8.25
C THR A 197 -9.72 -19.51 7.70
N LYS A 198 -10.20 -19.20 6.49
CA LYS A 198 -9.98 -17.90 5.85
C LYS A 198 -11.02 -16.90 6.32
N PHE A 199 -10.56 -15.65 6.42
CA PHE A 199 -11.35 -14.55 6.96
C PHE A 199 -12.14 -13.83 5.85
N ILE A 200 -13.44 -13.64 6.09
CA ILE A 200 -14.34 -12.88 5.20
C ILE A 200 -14.83 -11.64 5.94
N LEU A 201 -14.36 -10.47 5.51
CA LEU A 201 -14.90 -9.17 5.90
C LEU A 201 -15.95 -8.76 4.87
N ALA A 202 -17.23 -8.75 5.26
CA ALA A 202 -18.31 -8.38 4.35
C ALA A 202 -18.47 -6.86 4.30
N SER A 203 -18.04 -6.23 3.20
CA SER A 203 -18.35 -4.81 3.00
C SER A 203 -19.82 -4.67 2.63
N ILE A 204 -20.56 -3.80 3.32
CA ILE A 204 -21.98 -3.56 3.05
C ILE A 204 -22.29 -2.07 2.95
N MET A 205 -23.41 -1.77 2.31
CA MET A 205 -24.00 -0.44 2.26
C MET A 205 -25.51 -0.51 2.16
N GLY A 206 -26.20 -0.01 3.19
CA GLY A 206 -27.64 0.19 3.18
C GLY A 206 -28.05 1.63 2.87
N GLN A 207 -29.29 1.83 2.44
CA GLN A 207 -29.89 3.15 2.18
C GLN A 207 -30.57 3.78 3.42
N ASN A 208 -30.87 2.96 4.42
CA ASN A 208 -31.55 3.35 5.65
C ASN A 208 -31.19 2.33 6.75
N GLU A 209 -31.60 2.59 7.99
CA GLU A 209 -31.27 1.72 9.12
C GLU A 209 -31.71 0.26 8.94
N GLU A 210 -32.89 0.02 8.36
CA GLU A 210 -33.42 -1.33 8.12
C GLU A 210 -32.55 -2.10 7.12
N GLU A 211 -32.08 -1.45 6.05
CA GLU A 211 -31.17 -2.08 5.10
C GLU A 211 -29.80 -2.39 5.72
N TRP A 212 -29.25 -1.48 6.54
CA TRP A 212 -27.99 -1.72 7.24
C TRP A 212 -28.09 -2.90 8.21
N GLU A 213 -29.19 -3.00 8.96
CA GLU A 213 -29.48 -4.13 9.84
C GLU A 213 -29.63 -5.44 9.05
N SER A 214 -30.48 -5.45 8.03
CA SER A 214 -30.77 -6.64 7.23
C SER A 214 -29.51 -7.18 6.56
N LEU A 215 -28.70 -6.32 5.95
CA LEU A 215 -27.46 -6.72 5.29
C LEU A 215 -26.41 -7.26 6.28
N ALA A 216 -26.24 -6.62 7.44
CA ALA A 216 -25.29 -7.08 8.45
C ALA A 216 -25.67 -8.49 8.96
N LYS A 217 -26.94 -8.68 9.31
CA LYS A 217 -27.48 -9.98 9.73
C LYS A 217 -27.31 -11.05 8.66
N LEU A 218 -27.68 -10.77 7.41
CA LEU A 218 -27.56 -11.73 6.31
C LEU A 218 -26.10 -12.15 6.08
N CYS A 219 -25.15 -11.21 6.15
CA CYS A 219 -23.74 -11.51 6.00
C CYS A 219 -23.25 -12.47 7.09
N GLU A 220 -23.61 -12.22 8.36
CA GLU A 220 -23.29 -13.11 9.48
C GLU A 220 -23.88 -14.51 9.30
N GLU A 221 -25.19 -14.60 9.01
CA GLU A 221 -25.91 -15.87 8.82
C GLU A 221 -25.31 -16.75 7.69
N ASN A 222 -24.61 -16.14 6.74
CA ASN A 222 -24.00 -16.82 5.60
C ASN A 222 -22.49 -17.00 5.73
N GLY A 223 -21.91 -16.65 6.88
CA GLY A 223 -20.54 -16.99 7.25
C GLY A 223 -19.51 -15.88 7.06
N ALA A 224 -19.91 -14.61 7.02
CA ALA A 224 -18.98 -13.51 7.22
C ALA A 224 -18.39 -13.58 8.64
N ASP A 225 -17.09 -13.30 8.78
CA ASP A 225 -16.40 -13.28 10.06
C ASP A 225 -16.47 -11.88 10.71
N ALA A 226 -16.62 -10.83 9.89
CA ALA A 226 -16.86 -9.45 10.33
C ALA A 226 -17.58 -8.66 9.21
N VAL A 227 -18.08 -7.48 9.54
CA VAL A 227 -18.74 -6.55 8.59
C VAL A 227 -17.96 -5.24 8.50
N GLU A 228 -17.83 -4.68 7.29
CA GLU A 228 -17.25 -3.36 7.03
C GLU A 228 -18.33 -2.42 6.47
N LEU A 229 -18.65 -1.35 7.18
CA LEU A 229 -19.65 -0.38 6.76
C LEU A 229 -19.02 0.65 5.84
N ASN A 230 -19.41 0.63 4.56
CA ASN A 230 -18.87 1.56 3.57
C ASN A 230 -19.65 2.89 3.56
N PHE A 231 -19.09 3.93 4.18
CA PHE A 231 -19.71 5.26 4.26
C PHE A 231 -19.38 6.21 3.09
N SER A 232 -18.77 5.73 2.00
CA SER A 232 -18.23 6.60 0.94
C SER A 232 -19.08 6.71 -0.34
N CYS A 233 -20.23 6.05 -0.45
CA CYS A 233 -20.92 5.93 -1.74
C CYS A 233 -21.91 7.08 -2.03
N PRO A 234 -22.00 7.55 -3.28
CA PRO A 234 -22.80 8.72 -3.67
C PRO A 234 -24.34 8.55 -3.71
N ASN A 235 -24.90 7.35 -3.61
CA ASN A 235 -26.28 7.09 -4.09
C ASN A 235 -27.35 6.91 -3.00
N MET A 236 -27.12 7.35 -1.76
CA MET A 236 -28.14 7.31 -0.70
C MET A 236 -29.20 8.40 -0.89
N GLN A 237 -30.46 7.99 -1.09
CA GLN A 237 -31.63 8.87 -1.14
C GLN A 237 -32.19 9.15 0.27
N GLU A 238 -31.48 9.96 1.06
CA GLU A 238 -32.10 10.83 2.06
C GLU A 238 -31.57 12.25 1.79
N ASP A 239 -32.47 13.16 1.38
CA ASP A 239 -32.31 14.62 1.35
C ASP A 239 -30.92 15.17 0.97
N GLY A 240 -30.43 14.83 -0.23
CA GLY A 240 -29.31 15.54 -0.86
C GLY A 240 -27.91 15.25 -0.30
N LEU A 241 -27.75 14.27 0.61
CA LEU A 241 -26.49 13.89 1.26
C LEU A 241 -25.62 12.88 0.47
N GLY A 242 -25.87 12.75 -0.83
CA GLY A 242 -25.09 11.89 -1.72
C GLY A 242 -23.59 12.21 -1.67
N SER A 243 -22.78 11.23 -1.27
CA SER A 243 -21.32 11.26 -1.06
C SER A 243 -20.80 11.80 0.28
N ASP A 244 -21.71 12.19 1.19
CA ASP A 244 -21.37 12.94 2.40
C ASP A 244 -21.67 12.21 3.73
N ILE A 245 -22.21 10.97 3.72
CA ILE A 245 -22.49 10.22 4.97
C ILE A 245 -21.23 10.08 5.83
N GLY A 246 -20.12 9.62 5.23
CA GLY A 246 -18.84 9.51 5.95
C GLY A 246 -18.23 10.85 6.38
N GLN A 247 -18.79 11.97 5.94
CA GLN A 247 -18.39 13.33 6.34
C GLN A 247 -19.32 13.91 7.44
N VAL A 248 -20.42 13.22 7.76
CA VAL A 248 -21.39 13.62 8.78
C VAL A 248 -21.33 12.63 9.95
N PRO A 249 -20.61 12.94 11.04
CA PRO A 249 -20.44 12.06 12.19
C PRO A 249 -21.74 11.45 12.73
N GLU A 250 -22.83 12.22 12.77
CA GLU A 250 -24.13 11.78 13.27
C GLU A 250 -24.70 10.62 12.43
N LEU A 251 -24.50 10.64 11.11
CA LEU A 251 -24.93 9.57 10.22
C LEU A 251 -24.03 8.34 10.36
N VAL A 252 -22.72 8.53 10.54
CA VAL A 252 -21.78 7.44 10.85
C VAL A 252 -22.20 6.73 12.13
N GLU A 253 -22.51 7.47 13.19
CA GLU A 253 -23.00 6.91 14.46
C GLU A 253 -24.33 6.17 14.29
N LYS A 254 -25.32 6.80 13.62
CA LYS A 254 -26.66 6.25 13.38
C LYS A 254 -26.59 4.90 12.66
N PHE A 255 -25.90 4.83 11.52
CA PHE A 255 -25.85 3.62 10.70
C PHE A 255 -24.92 2.55 11.26
N THR A 256 -23.86 2.95 11.97
CA THR A 256 -23.05 1.98 12.74
C THR A 256 -23.89 1.32 13.82
N ARG A 257 -24.67 2.11 14.58
CA ARG A 257 -25.59 1.59 15.58
C ARG A 257 -26.64 0.66 14.97
N ALA A 258 -27.16 1.02 13.80
CA ALA A 258 -28.11 0.16 13.08
C ALA A 258 -27.50 -1.21 12.78
N ALA A 259 -26.36 -1.28 12.08
CA ALA A 259 -25.71 -2.56 11.80
C ALA A 259 -25.48 -3.39 13.08
N LYS A 260 -24.94 -2.78 14.14
CA LYS A 260 -24.67 -3.43 15.43
C LYS A 260 -25.89 -4.00 16.14
N ARG A 261 -27.12 -3.49 15.91
CA ARG A 261 -28.34 -4.05 16.54
C ARG A 261 -28.65 -5.48 16.08
N SER A 262 -28.16 -5.87 14.91
CA SER A 262 -28.58 -7.07 14.20
C SER A 262 -27.49 -8.13 14.05
N THR A 263 -26.26 -7.83 14.49
CA THR A 263 -25.09 -8.69 14.29
C THR A 263 -24.25 -8.85 15.55
N THR A 264 -23.68 -10.05 15.75
CA THR A 264 -22.78 -10.33 16.89
C THR A 264 -21.31 -10.36 16.50
N ILE A 265 -21.01 -10.49 15.20
CA ILE A 265 -19.65 -10.41 14.68
C ILE A 265 -19.13 -8.95 14.70
N PRO A 266 -17.80 -8.74 14.66
CA PRO A 266 -17.22 -7.40 14.67
C PRO A 266 -17.67 -6.53 13.50
N VAL A 267 -17.86 -5.24 13.76
CA VAL A 267 -18.23 -4.24 12.76
C VAL A 267 -17.18 -3.15 12.68
N LEU A 268 -16.67 -2.89 11.47
CA LEU A 268 -15.72 -1.83 11.20
C LEU A 268 -16.40 -0.69 10.43
N ALA A 269 -16.08 0.56 10.75
CA ALA A 269 -16.48 1.71 9.95
C ALA A 269 -15.40 2.08 8.93
N LYS A 270 -15.71 2.06 7.63
CA LYS A 270 -14.77 2.47 6.59
C LYS A 270 -14.91 3.96 6.26
N LEU A 271 -13.89 4.72 6.64
CA LEU A 271 -13.94 6.17 6.63
C LEU A 271 -13.34 6.78 5.35
N THR A 272 -13.92 7.90 4.94
CA THR A 272 -13.53 8.66 3.75
C THR A 272 -12.42 9.66 4.09
N PRO A 273 -11.36 9.79 3.28
CA PRO A 273 -10.33 10.80 3.47
C PRO A 273 -10.74 12.20 2.97
N ASN A 274 -11.96 12.34 2.45
CA ASN A 274 -12.47 13.59 1.88
C ASN A 274 -13.00 14.52 2.98
N VAL A 275 -12.20 14.71 4.03
CA VAL A 275 -12.49 15.50 5.23
C VAL A 275 -11.20 16.19 5.71
N ALA A 276 -11.33 17.25 6.50
CA ALA A 276 -10.17 17.91 7.10
C ALA A 276 -9.53 17.04 8.22
N THR A 277 -10.37 16.50 9.09
CA THR A 277 -10.00 15.57 10.18
C THR A 277 -10.92 14.36 10.13
N MET A 278 -10.36 13.18 10.43
CA MET A 278 -11.09 11.91 10.41
C MET A 278 -11.59 11.51 11.82
N SER A 279 -10.96 12.03 12.86
CA SER A 279 -11.28 11.76 14.26
C SER A 279 -12.76 11.91 14.61
N PRO A 280 -13.47 12.99 14.20
CA PRO A 280 -14.90 13.13 14.53
C PRO A 280 -15.76 11.98 14.03
N ALA A 281 -15.52 11.51 12.80
CA ALA A 281 -16.25 10.39 12.21
C ALA A 281 -15.84 9.05 12.87
N ALA A 282 -14.56 8.87 13.19
CA ALA A 282 -14.07 7.66 13.87
C ALA A 282 -14.63 7.54 15.30
N GLU A 283 -14.66 8.63 16.06
CA GLU A 283 -15.30 8.66 17.39
C GLU A 283 -16.81 8.42 17.30
N ALA A 284 -17.45 8.90 16.24
CA ALA A 284 -18.87 8.64 16.02
C ALA A 284 -19.15 7.17 15.70
N ALA A 285 -18.28 6.52 14.93
CA ALA A 285 -18.33 5.08 14.72
C ALA A 285 -18.19 4.32 16.05
N LEU A 286 -17.25 4.72 16.92
CA LEU A 286 -17.11 4.15 18.27
C LEU A 286 -18.39 4.30 19.10
N ARG A 287 -19.00 5.50 19.14
CA ARG A 287 -20.29 5.72 19.83
C ARG A 287 -21.46 4.95 19.21
N GLY A 288 -21.35 4.61 17.93
CA GLY A 288 -22.25 3.71 17.23
C GLY A 288 -22.04 2.24 17.60
N GLY A 289 -20.93 1.90 18.25
CA GLY A 289 -20.58 0.55 18.67
C GLY A 289 -19.68 -0.20 17.69
N ALA A 290 -18.99 0.49 16.78
CA ALA A 290 -17.97 -0.14 15.95
C ALA A 290 -16.85 -0.76 16.81
N ASP A 291 -16.39 -1.93 16.40
CA ASP A 291 -15.30 -2.67 17.03
C ASP A 291 -13.94 -2.28 16.42
N GLY A 292 -13.93 -1.66 15.24
CA GLY A 292 -12.74 -1.19 14.56
C GLY A 292 -13.01 -0.12 13.51
N ILE A 293 -11.95 0.44 12.96
CA ILE A 293 -11.97 1.44 11.89
C ILE A 293 -11.21 0.89 10.68
N ALA A 294 -11.77 1.03 9.49
CA ALA A 294 -11.05 0.80 8.24
C ALA A 294 -10.74 2.15 7.59
N ALA A 295 -9.45 2.43 7.33
CA ALA A 295 -9.03 3.73 6.82
C ALA A 295 -7.86 3.60 5.84
N ILE A 296 -7.84 4.26 4.69
CA ILE A 296 -8.83 5.22 4.15
C ILE A 296 -9.53 4.68 2.91
N ASN A 297 -10.71 5.20 2.62
CA ASN A 297 -11.30 5.08 1.29
C ASN A 297 -10.55 5.94 0.25
N THR A 298 -11.03 6.01 -0.98
CA THR A 298 -10.40 6.77 -2.07
C THR A 298 -10.59 8.28 -1.94
N ILE A 299 -9.66 9.05 -2.52
CA ILE A 299 -9.67 10.52 -2.52
C ILE A 299 -10.34 11.04 -3.80
N LYS A 300 -11.28 12.00 -3.70
CA LYS A 300 -11.94 12.61 -4.86
C LYS A 300 -10.90 13.25 -5.80
N SER A 301 -10.92 12.90 -7.08
CA SER A 301 -9.90 13.35 -8.05
C SER A 301 -10.36 13.45 -9.50
N ILE A 302 -9.54 14.17 -10.26
CA ILE A 302 -9.43 14.16 -11.72
C ILE A 302 -7.96 13.88 -12.04
N VAL A 303 -7.68 12.89 -12.90
CA VAL A 303 -6.28 12.48 -13.22
C VAL A 303 -5.80 12.91 -14.60
N GLY A 304 -6.67 13.51 -15.40
CA GLY A 304 -6.31 13.99 -16.73
C GLY A 304 -7.48 14.61 -17.46
N VAL A 305 -7.17 15.48 -18.40
CA VAL A 305 -8.11 16.13 -19.33
C VAL A 305 -7.52 16.03 -20.73
N SER A 306 -8.33 15.57 -21.68
CA SER A 306 -7.91 15.52 -23.08
C SER A 306 -7.77 16.94 -23.64
N PRO A 307 -6.63 17.32 -24.23
CA PRO A 307 -6.48 18.65 -24.83
C PRO A 307 -7.30 18.81 -26.13
N TYR A 308 -7.81 17.72 -26.70
CA TYR A 308 -8.58 17.75 -27.94
C TYR A 308 -10.09 17.80 -27.71
N THR A 309 -10.57 17.16 -26.65
CA THR A 309 -12.01 17.08 -26.34
C THR A 309 -12.40 17.88 -25.11
N TYR A 310 -11.42 18.33 -24.30
CA TYR A 310 -11.62 18.98 -23.01
C TYR A 310 -12.38 18.14 -21.97
N VAL A 311 -12.54 16.84 -22.24
CA VAL A 311 -13.20 15.88 -21.34
C VAL A 311 -12.16 15.21 -20.46
N SER A 312 -12.49 15.05 -19.17
CA SER A 312 -11.66 14.30 -18.23
C SER A 312 -11.66 12.79 -18.51
N THR A 313 -10.62 12.09 -18.04
CA THR A 313 -10.46 10.63 -18.21
C THR A 313 -10.85 9.83 -16.94
N PRO A 314 -11.56 8.70 -17.06
CA PRO A 314 -12.10 8.12 -18.30
C PRO A 314 -13.32 8.89 -18.81
N ALA A 315 -13.52 8.90 -20.12
CA ALA A 315 -14.66 9.55 -20.76
C ALA A 315 -15.73 8.52 -21.16
N VAL A 316 -16.98 8.80 -20.82
CA VAL A 316 -18.17 7.99 -21.13
C VAL A 316 -19.16 8.89 -21.86
N LYS A 317 -19.42 8.59 -23.14
CA LYS A 317 -20.31 9.39 -24.02
C LYS A 317 -20.04 10.90 -23.95
N GLY A 318 -18.75 11.29 -23.99
CA GLY A 318 -18.33 12.70 -23.98
C GLY A 318 -18.39 13.39 -22.61
N LYS A 319 -18.66 12.66 -21.53
CA LYS A 319 -18.65 13.18 -20.14
C LYS A 319 -17.70 12.37 -19.27
N SER A 320 -17.36 12.91 -18.11
CA SER A 320 -16.63 12.19 -17.06
C SER A 320 -17.13 12.67 -15.70
N ALA A 321 -16.72 11.98 -14.65
CA ALA A 321 -17.06 12.31 -13.26
C ALA A 321 -15.79 12.44 -12.42
N VAL A 322 -15.87 13.21 -11.34
CA VAL A 322 -14.93 13.11 -10.22
C VAL A 322 -14.98 11.67 -9.71
N GLY A 323 -13.81 11.08 -9.47
CA GLY A 323 -13.70 9.67 -9.11
C GLY A 323 -12.71 9.43 -7.99
N GLY A 324 -12.68 8.20 -7.48
CA GLY A 324 -11.82 7.79 -6.39
C GLY A 324 -10.37 7.57 -6.83
N TYR A 325 -9.45 8.32 -6.24
CA TYR A 325 -7.99 8.19 -6.39
C TYR A 325 -7.44 7.18 -5.38
N SER A 326 -6.59 6.29 -5.89
CA SER A 326 -5.90 5.23 -5.16
C SER A 326 -4.51 5.02 -5.79
N GLY A 327 -3.78 3.99 -5.34
CA GLY A 327 -2.40 3.74 -5.76
C GLY A 327 -1.37 4.40 -4.86
N ASN A 328 -0.09 4.17 -5.16
CA ASN A 328 1.03 4.53 -4.28
C ASN A 328 1.06 6.01 -3.89
N ALA A 329 0.64 6.91 -4.80
CA ALA A 329 0.56 8.34 -4.54
C ALA A 329 -0.37 8.73 -3.37
N VAL A 330 -1.29 7.86 -2.95
CA VAL A 330 -2.19 8.10 -1.81
C VAL A 330 -1.54 7.80 -0.46
N LYS A 331 -0.46 7.00 -0.42
CA LYS A 331 0.18 6.54 0.82
C LYS A 331 0.46 7.65 1.84
N PRO A 332 1.07 8.81 1.47
CA PRO A 332 1.38 9.85 2.45
C PRO A 332 0.13 10.44 3.13
N ILE A 333 -0.99 10.51 2.39
CA ILE A 333 -2.26 11.01 2.91
C ILE A 333 -2.91 9.96 3.83
N ALA A 334 -2.85 8.69 3.44
CA ALA A 334 -3.34 7.59 4.26
C ALA A 334 -2.58 7.49 5.59
N LEU A 335 -1.25 7.53 5.58
CA LEU A 335 -0.42 7.51 6.80
C LEU A 335 -0.76 8.65 7.75
N ARG A 336 -1.03 9.86 7.23
CA ARG A 336 -1.47 10.99 8.05
C ARG A 336 -2.77 10.68 8.80
N PHE A 337 -3.77 10.11 8.13
CA PHE A 337 -5.05 9.78 8.78
C PHE A 337 -4.93 8.59 9.74
N ILE A 338 -4.08 7.61 9.42
CA ILE A 338 -3.81 6.48 10.31
C ILE A 338 -3.12 6.96 11.59
N ALA A 339 -2.13 7.85 11.48
CA ALA A 339 -1.50 8.49 12.63
C ALA A 339 -2.50 9.33 13.44
N GLU A 340 -3.36 10.11 12.78
CA GLU A 340 -4.42 10.88 13.45
C GLU A 340 -5.33 9.99 14.31
N ILE A 341 -5.81 8.87 13.75
CA ILE A 341 -6.65 7.91 14.48
C ILE A 341 -5.85 7.23 15.60
N GLY A 342 -4.63 6.77 15.31
CA GLY A 342 -3.78 6.08 16.28
C GLY A 342 -3.35 6.94 17.47
N GLN A 343 -3.19 8.25 17.26
CA GLN A 343 -2.89 9.23 18.32
C GLN A 343 -4.13 9.67 19.11
N ASN A 344 -5.34 9.37 18.62
CA ASN A 344 -6.56 9.79 19.28
C ASN A 344 -6.79 8.96 20.55
N PRO A 345 -6.76 9.57 21.75
CA PRO A 345 -6.88 8.85 23.02
C PRO A 345 -8.25 8.18 23.23
N VAL A 346 -9.30 8.67 22.55
CA VAL A 346 -10.64 8.08 22.58
C VAL A 346 -10.67 6.76 21.82
N LEU A 347 -9.78 6.60 20.82
CA LEU A 347 -9.75 5.47 19.90
C LEU A 347 -8.62 4.47 20.19
N LYS A 348 -7.86 4.66 21.29
CA LYS A 348 -6.62 3.92 21.59
C LYS A 348 -6.72 2.38 21.55
N ASP A 349 -7.91 1.83 21.81
CA ASP A 349 -8.17 0.39 21.88
C ASP A 349 -8.88 -0.14 20.62
N MET A 350 -9.22 0.74 19.66
CA MET A 350 -9.89 0.33 18.43
C MET A 350 -8.90 -0.32 17.47
N HIS A 351 -9.30 -1.44 16.87
CA HIS A 351 -8.55 -2.04 15.78
C HIS A 351 -8.58 -1.13 14.54
N ILE A 352 -7.41 -0.79 13.99
CA ILE A 352 -7.30 -0.04 12.75
C ILE A 352 -6.91 -0.98 11.61
N SER A 353 -7.78 -1.12 10.62
CA SER A 353 -7.48 -1.78 9.35
C SER A 353 -7.02 -0.75 8.32
N GLY A 354 -5.71 -0.58 8.19
CA GLY A 354 -5.06 0.42 7.33
C GLY A 354 -5.04 0.06 5.85
N MET A 355 -5.24 1.03 4.97
CA MET A 355 -5.13 0.89 3.52
C MET A 355 -4.85 2.23 2.83
N GLY A 356 -4.23 2.16 1.65
CA GLY A 356 -3.95 3.32 0.80
C GLY A 356 -2.53 3.32 0.25
N GLY A 357 -2.35 2.88 -0.99
CA GLY A 357 -1.07 2.99 -1.70
C GLY A 357 0.04 2.02 -1.29
N ILE A 358 -0.31 0.94 -0.59
CA ILE A 358 0.62 -0.11 -0.15
C ILE A 358 1.01 -1.00 -1.33
N GLU A 359 2.30 -1.07 -1.64
CA GLU A 359 2.86 -1.94 -2.68
C GLU A 359 3.90 -2.92 -2.15
N THR A 360 4.64 -2.56 -1.10
CA THR A 360 5.71 -3.39 -0.52
C THR A 360 5.47 -3.66 0.97
N TRP A 361 6.25 -4.60 1.52
CA TRP A 361 6.23 -4.88 2.95
C TRP A 361 6.70 -3.67 3.79
N LYS A 362 7.55 -2.79 3.23
CA LYS A 362 7.98 -1.55 3.90
C LYS A 362 6.82 -0.57 4.02
N ASP A 363 6.02 -0.44 2.97
CA ASP A 363 4.78 0.35 3.04
C ASP A 363 3.86 -0.21 4.12
N ALA A 364 3.65 -1.53 4.16
CA ALA A 364 2.83 -2.16 5.19
C ALA A 364 3.38 -1.94 6.61
N LEU A 365 4.70 -2.04 6.78
CA LEU A 365 5.38 -1.75 8.05
C LEU A 365 5.14 -0.29 8.49
N GLU A 366 5.19 0.68 7.59
CA GLU A 366 4.88 2.08 7.91
C GLU A 366 3.45 2.22 8.47
N PHE A 367 2.46 1.56 7.87
CA PHE A 367 1.09 1.56 8.39
C PHE A 367 0.97 0.89 9.77
N ILE A 368 1.67 -0.22 9.98
CA ILE A 368 1.71 -0.93 11.28
C ILE A 368 2.33 -0.03 12.35
N LEU A 369 3.47 0.59 12.05
CA LEU A 369 4.13 1.52 12.98
C LEU A 369 3.27 2.74 13.31
N MET A 370 2.39 3.16 12.40
CA MET A 370 1.40 4.22 12.63
C MET A 370 0.09 3.72 13.25
N GLY A 371 -0.01 2.46 13.67
CA GLY A 371 -1.13 1.95 14.47
C GLY A 371 -2.08 0.99 13.76
N SER A 372 -1.84 0.62 12.50
CA SER A 372 -2.68 -0.37 11.81
C SER A 372 -2.43 -1.79 12.34
N GLY A 373 -3.47 -2.49 12.78
CA GLY A 373 -3.42 -3.89 13.19
C GLY A 373 -3.62 -4.88 12.05
N SER A 374 -4.27 -4.46 10.97
CA SER A 374 -4.38 -5.21 9.71
C SER A 374 -4.25 -4.28 8.51
N ILE A 375 -3.91 -4.85 7.35
CA ILE A 375 -3.57 -4.13 6.14
C ILE A 375 -4.44 -4.60 4.98
N GLN A 376 -5.17 -3.68 4.33
CA GLN A 376 -5.93 -4.00 3.12
C GLN A 376 -5.26 -3.44 1.85
N VAL A 377 -5.26 -4.23 0.76
CA VAL A 377 -4.56 -3.90 -0.48
C VAL A 377 -5.47 -4.04 -1.70
N THR A 378 -5.41 -3.07 -2.63
CA THR A 378 -6.22 -3.04 -3.86
C THR A 378 -5.37 -2.78 -5.10
N THR A 379 -4.84 -1.57 -5.28
CA THR A 379 -4.23 -1.15 -6.55
C THR A 379 -2.98 -1.97 -6.91
N ALA A 380 -2.17 -2.35 -5.93
CA ALA A 380 -1.03 -3.23 -6.15
C ALA A 380 -1.48 -4.62 -6.67
N VAL A 381 -2.59 -5.16 -6.16
CA VAL A 381 -3.16 -6.43 -6.63
C VAL A 381 -3.69 -6.30 -8.06
N MET A 382 -4.36 -5.19 -8.39
CA MET A 382 -4.80 -4.91 -9.77
C MET A 382 -3.63 -4.89 -10.76
N GLN A 383 -2.47 -4.36 -10.33
CA GLN A 383 -1.31 -4.22 -11.20
C GLN A 383 -0.45 -5.50 -11.28
N TYR A 384 -0.25 -6.19 -10.17
CA TYR A 384 0.77 -7.25 -10.05
C TYR A 384 0.21 -8.65 -9.74
N GLY A 385 -1.10 -8.74 -9.49
CA GLY A 385 -1.82 -9.97 -9.16
C GLY A 385 -1.71 -10.38 -7.69
N TYR A 386 -2.42 -11.45 -7.31
CA TYR A 386 -2.45 -11.93 -5.91
C TYR A 386 -1.09 -12.37 -5.38
N ARG A 387 -0.16 -12.77 -6.26
CA ARG A 387 1.21 -13.22 -5.92
C ARG A 387 2.05 -12.20 -5.14
N ILE A 388 1.65 -10.93 -5.07
CA ILE A 388 2.40 -9.94 -4.28
C ILE A 388 2.44 -10.31 -2.80
N ILE A 389 1.48 -11.10 -2.33
CA ILE A 389 1.39 -11.56 -0.95
C ILE A 389 2.65 -12.27 -0.47
N ASP A 390 3.32 -13.04 -1.34
CA ASP A 390 4.58 -13.71 -1.00
C ASP A 390 5.63 -12.68 -0.59
N ASN A 391 5.76 -11.60 -1.37
CA ASN A 391 6.73 -10.55 -1.10
C ASN A 391 6.34 -9.69 0.12
N LEU A 392 5.04 -9.44 0.33
CA LEU A 392 4.55 -8.74 1.51
C LEU A 392 4.88 -9.51 2.80
N LYS A 393 4.61 -10.82 2.81
CA LYS A 393 4.84 -11.68 3.97
C LYS A 393 6.33 -11.92 4.21
N GLU A 394 7.09 -12.25 3.17
CA GLU A 394 8.51 -12.57 3.30
C GLU A 394 9.32 -11.39 3.82
N GLY A 395 9.11 -10.20 3.25
CA GLY A 395 9.82 -9.00 3.66
C GLY A 395 9.49 -8.61 5.09
N LEU A 396 8.21 -8.60 5.46
CA LEU A 396 7.79 -8.27 6.82
C LEU A 396 8.30 -9.30 7.83
N ASN A 397 8.20 -10.61 7.53
CA ASN A 397 8.67 -11.67 8.44
C ASN A 397 10.20 -11.63 8.61
N TYR A 398 10.94 -11.39 7.53
CA TYR A 398 12.39 -11.24 7.58
C TYR A 398 12.79 -10.03 8.43
N TYR A 399 12.13 -8.88 8.24
CA TYR A 399 12.35 -7.69 9.08
C TYR A 399 12.09 -7.97 10.56
N LEU A 400 10.95 -8.59 10.90
CA LEU A 400 10.61 -8.92 12.29
C LEU A 400 11.66 -9.84 12.91
N ALA A 401 12.09 -10.87 12.19
CA ALA A 401 13.12 -11.80 12.66
C ALA A 401 14.48 -11.12 12.84
N GLN A 402 14.90 -10.28 11.88
CA GLN A 402 16.15 -9.53 11.94
C GLN A 402 16.18 -8.57 13.15
N MET A 403 15.03 -7.97 13.47
CA MET A 403 14.87 -7.09 14.61
C MET A 403 14.65 -7.82 15.95
N GLY A 404 14.59 -9.15 15.94
CA GLY A 404 14.29 -9.93 17.15
C GLY A 404 12.87 -9.76 17.67
N ILE A 405 11.95 -9.23 16.84
CA ILE A 405 10.54 -9.03 17.18
C ILE A 405 9.82 -10.38 17.05
N LYS A 406 9.03 -10.74 18.08
CA LYS A 406 8.37 -12.05 18.16
C LYS A 406 6.98 -12.05 17.53
N SER A 407 6.30 -10.91 17.52
CA SER A 407 5.00 -10.75 16.89
C SER A 407 4.89 -9.39 16.22
N VAL A 408 4.24 -9.33 15.05
CA VAL A 408 3.88 -8.07 14.40
C VAL A 408 3.05 -7.16 15.31
N LYS A 409 2.31 -7.74 16.26
CA LYS A 409 1.54 -7.02 17.27
C LYS A 409 2.41 -6.15 18.18
N ASP A 410 3.66 -6.55 18.43
CA ASP A 410 4.56 -5.88 19.37
C ASP A 410 5.01 -4.49 18.87
N ILE A 411 4.79 -4.18 17.59
CA ILE A 411 5.21 -2.92 16.96
C ILE A 411 4.05 -2.09 16.39
N ILE A 412 2.79 -2.53 16.60
CA ILE A 412 1.63 -1.73 16.21
C ILE A 412 1.69 -0.40 16.98
N GLY A 413 1.69 0.71 16.24
CA GLY A 413 1.69 2.05 16.82
C GLY A 413 3.02 2.52 17.41
N ALA A 414 4.10 1.73 17.29
CA ALA A 414 5.40 2.05 17.90
C ALA A 414 6.04 3.36 17.36
N GLY A 415 5.55 3.90 16.24
CA GLY A 415 5.99 5.17 15.68
C GLY A 415 5.10 6.37 16.02
N LEU A 416 3.96 6.17 16.68
CA LEU A 416 2.95 7.24 16.89
C LEU A 416 3.52 8.44 17.68
N ASP A 417 4.31 8.20 18.72
CA ASP A 417 4.89 9.26 19.54
C ASP A 417 5.96 10.10 18.82
N THR A 418 6.36 9.70 17.61
CA THR A 418 7.41 10.37 16.82
C THR A 418 6.87 11.37 15.79
N VAL A 419 5.54 11.47 15.67
CA VAL A 419 4.86 12.34 14.70
C VAL A 419 4.01 13.36 15.46
N SER A 420 3.89 14.57 14.92
CA SER A 420 3.10 15.66 15.51
C SER A 420 2.47 16.49 14.42
N ASP A 421 1.25 16.96 14.65
CA ASP A 421 0.54 17.89 13.76
C ASP A 421 1.20 19.28 13.69
N THR A 422 2.00 19.63 14.70
CA THR A 422 2.79 20.87 14.72
C THR A 422 4.28 20.60 14.52
N THR A 423 4.92 21.49 13.77
CA THR A 423 6.39 21.53 13.62
C THR A 423 7.11 22.08 14.85
N ASP A 424 6.39 22.55 15.87
CA ASP A 424 6.98 23.16 17.07
C ASP A 424 7.71 22.14 17.96
N VAL A 425 7.40 20.85 17.80
CA VAL A 425 8.13 19.76 18.47
C VAL A 425 9.51 19.50 17.87
N LEU A 426 9.82 20.09 16.70
CA LEU A 426 11.08 19.86 16.00
C LEU A 426 12.17 20.77 16.55
N GLU A 427 13.34 20.20 16.82
CA GLU A 427 14.54 20.95 17.20
C GLU A 427 15.09 21.74 15.99
N ARG A 428 15.38 23.04 16.16
CA ARG A 428 15.63 23.99 15.06
C ARG A 428 17.06 24.53 14.96
N ASP A 429 17.90 24.30 15.95
CA ASP A 429 19.27 24.84 16.02
C ASP A 429 20.30 23.92 15.35
N THR A 430 19.94 22.65 15.12
CA THR A 430 20.77 21.70 14.38
C THR A 430 20.66 21.90 12.87
N ILE A 431 21.82 22.05 12.22
CA ILE A 431 21.92 21.98 10.75
C ILE A 431 22.66 20.69 10.36
N LEU A 432 22.01 19.89 9.52
CA LEU A 432 22.62 18.75 8.85
C LEU A 432 23.01 19.17 7.44
N PHE A 433 24.31 19.32 7.18
CA PHE A 433 24.78 19.68 5.84
C PHE A 433 24.78 18.47 4.90
N PRO A 434 24.53 18.65 3.59
CA PRO A 434 24.73 17.60 2.62
C PRO A 434 26.22 17.28 2.47
N THR A 435 26.54 15.99 2.34
CA THR A 435 27.88 15.48 2.01
C THR A 435 27.83 14.83 0.63
N PHE A 436 28.87 15.03 -0.17
CA PHE A 436 28.93 14.58 -1.57
C PHE A 436 29.93 13.43 -1.70
N ASP A 437 29.44 12.28 -2.16
CA ASP A 437 30.25 11.15 -2.61
C ASP A 437 30.64 11.39 -4.07
N LEU A 438 31.86 11.87 -4.28
CA LEU A 438 32.35 12.25 -5.61
C LEU A 438 32.64 11.03 -6.51
N GLU A 439 32.79 9.84 -5.95
CA GLU A 439 32.96 8.59 -6.71
C GLU A 439 31.62 8.14 -7.31
N LYS A 440 30.51 8.31 -6.56
CA LYS A 440 29.15 8.04 -7.09
C LYS A 440 28.61 9.17 -7.97
N CYS A 441 29.14 10.38 -7.82
CA CYS A 441 28.69 11.55 -8.55
C CYS A 441 29.03 11.42 -10.03
N ASN A 442 28.02 11.52 -10.90
CA ASN A 442 28.21 11.56 -12.35
C ASN A 442 28.33 12.99 -12.90
N GLY A 443 28.51 13.98 -12.02
CA GLY A 443 28.65 15.39 -12.38
C GLY A 443 27.48 15.96 -13.17
N CYS A 444 26.23 15.56 -12.92
CA CYS A 444 25.07 16.06 -13.68
C CYS A 444 24.68 17.53 -13.39
N GLY A 445 25.05 18.07 -12.23
CA GLY A 445 24.72 19.46 -11.84
C GLY A 445 23.29 19.68 -11.32
N ARG A 446 22.41 18.66 -11.26
CA ARG A 446 21.03 18.82 -10.76
C ARG A 446 20.96 19.40 -9.35
N CYS A 447 21.87 19.00 -8.46
CA CYS A 447 21.95 19.54 -7.10
C CYS A 447 22.25 21.05 -7.07
N VAL A 448 23.01 21.55 -8.03
CA VAL A 448 23.36 22.98 -8.17
C VAL A 448 22.13 23.74 -8.63
N ILE A 449 21.52 23.34 -9.75
CA ILE A 449 20.29 23.95 -10.28
C ILE A 449 19.20 24.01 -9.20
N SER A 450 18.96 22.91 -8.48
CA SER A 450 17.95 22.91 -7.42
C SER A 450 18.32 23.78 -6.22
N CYS A 451 19.61 23.98 -5.93
CA CYS A 451 20.03 24.89 -4.87
C CYS A 451 19.97 26.35 -5.33
N ASP A 452 20.25 26.62 -6.60
CA ASP A 452 20.24 27.96 -7.18
C ASP A 452 18.82 28.48 -7.37
N ASP A 453 17.91 27.68 -7.93
CA ASP A 453 16.57 28.14 -8.31
C ASP A 453 15.49 27.76 -7.28
N GLY A 454 15.78 26.80 -6.39
CA GLY A 454 14.84 26.28 -5.39
C GLY A 454 15.40 26.25 -3.97
N GLY A 455 16.56 26.87 -3.74
CA GLY A 455 17.26 26.80 -2.46
C GLY A 455 17.98 28.09 -2.10
N HIS A 456 19.25 27.95 -1.69
CA HIS A 456 20.02 29.02 -1.04
C HIS A 456 21.35 29.33 -1.76
N GLN A 457 21.47 28.95 -3.04
CA GLN A 457 22.64 29.25 -3.89
C GLN A 457 23.96 28.84 -3.20
N ALA A 458 23.90 27.68 -2.52
CA ALA A 458 24.91 27.21 -1.57
C ALA A 458 25.79 26.11 -2.15
N ILE A 459 25.68 25.79 -3.45
CA ILE A 459 26.49 24.76 -4.10
C ILE A 459 27.12 25.38 -5.34
N ARG A 460 28.46 25.46 -5.38
CA ARG A 460 29.22 25.85 -6.57
C ARG A 460 29.48 24.62 -7.44
N PHE A 461 29.72 24.83 -8.72
CA PHE A 461 29.92 23.75 -9.68
C PHE A 461 31.19 23.97 -10.50
N ASP A 462 32.29 23.42 -10.01
CA ASP A 462 33.61 23.56 -10.63
C ASP A 462 34.00 22.21 -11.23
N ASP A 463 34.42 22.18 -12.51
CA ASP A 463 34.84 20.94 -13.20
C ASP A 463 33.83 19.79 -13.05
N ARG A 464 32.54 20.13 -13.14
CA ARG A 464 31.41 19.21 -12.95
C ARG A 464 31.33 18.56 -11.56
N LYS A 465 32.01 19.11 -10.55
CA LYS A 465 31.96 18.66 -9.15
C LYS A 465 31.23 19.69 -8.29
N PRO A 466 30.18 19.27 -7.54
CA PRO A 466 29.52 20.15 -6.60
C PRO A 466 30.43 20.45 -5.40
N LYS A 467 30.50 21.72 -5.00
CA LYS A 467 31.20 22.17 -3.79
C LYS A 467 30.26 22.97 -2.91
N LEU A 468 30.10 22.55 -1.66
CA LEU A 468 29.21 23.21 -0.71
C LEU A 468 29.83 24.52 -0.20
N ASP A 469 29.08 25.61 -0.29
CA ASP A 469 29.31 26.84 0.47
C ASP A 469 28.54 26.75 1.79
N GLY A 470 29.21 26.26 2.83
CA GLY A 470 28.61 26.03 4.15
C GLY A 470 28.14 27.31 4.85
N SER A 471 28.53 28.50 4.36
CA SER A 471 28.04 29.77 4.90
C SER A 471 26.61 30.10 4.47
N LYS A 472 26.19 29.55 3.31
CA LYS A 472 24.86 29.77 2.73
C LYS A 472 23.92 28.59 2.93
N CYS A 473 24.46 27.38 3.09
CA CYS A 473 23.64 26.19 3.23
C CYS A 473 22.83 26.22 4.52
N VAL A 474 21.55 25.87 4.44
CA VAL A 474 20.67 25.75 5.62
C VAL A 474 20.27 24.30 5.91
N GLY A 475 20.83 23.32 5.18
CA GLY A 475 20.52 21.91 5.40
C GLY A 475 19.13 21.45 4.91
N CYS A 476 18.47 22.18 4.00
CA CYS A 476 17.14 21.80 3.49
C CYS A 476 17.10 20.45 2.72
N HIS A 477 18.26 19.91 2.36
CA HIS A 477 18.43 18.63 1.66
C HIS A 477 17.70 18.47 0.31
N LEU A 478 17.17 19.53 -0.30
CA LEU A 478 16.61 19.47 -1.66
C LEU A 478 17.60 18.87 -2.67
N CYS A 479 18.88 19.26 -2.58
CA CYS A 479 19.96 18.71 -3.40
C CYS A 479 20.07 17.18 -3.31
N ARG A 480 19.84 16.61 -2.11
CA ARG A 480 19.84 15.16 -1.88
C ARG A 480 18.66 14.49 -2.56
N LEU A 481 17.45 15.08 -2.46
CA LEU A 481 16.23 14.52 -3.04
C LEU A 481 16.26 14.49 -4.58
N VAL A 482 16.90 15.47 -5.21
CA VAL A 482 16.98 15.54 -6.69
C VAL A 482 18.16 14.74 -7.28
N CYS A 483 19.04 14.18 -6.45
CA CYS A 483 20.24 13.50 -6.92
C CYS A 483 19.90 12.12 -7.52
N PRO A 484 20.01 11.90 -8.84
CA PRO A 484 19.62 10.63 -9.46
C PRO A 484 20.55 9.46 -9.11
N ARG A 485 21.77 9.77 -8.62
CA ARG A 485 22.77 8.77 -8.23
C ARG A 485 22.76 8.48 -6.74
N GLU A 486 21.96 9.20 -5.94
CA GLU A 486 22.03 9.18 -4.48
C GLU A 486 23.46 9.40 -3.95
N ALA A 487 24.24 10.20 -4.66
CA ALA A 487 25.61 10.56 -4.31
C ALA A 487 25.69 11.64 -3.22
N ILE A 488 24.55 11.98 -2.60
CA ILE A 488 24.46 13.02 -1.58
C ILE A 488 23.80 12.41 -0.35
N ALA A 489 24.48 12.48 0.80
CA ALA A 489 23.99 11.99 2.07
C ALA A 489 23.84 13.14 3.09
N ALA A 490 23.07 12.91 4.15
CA ALA A 490 23.10 13.81 5.30
C ALA A 490 24.45 13.66 6.01
N GLY A 491 25.15 14.77 6.21
CA GLY A 491 26.43 14.83 6.92
C GLY A 491 26.27 14.69 8.43
N LYS A 492 27.41 14.61 9.11
CA LYS A 492 27.45 14.62 10.58
C LYS A 492 27.12 16.03 11.09
N LYS A 493 26.29 16.09 12.13
CA LYS A 493 25.74 17.30 12.78
C LYS A 493 26.74 18.46 12.86
N ARG A 494 26.33 19.67 12.46
CA ARG A 494 26.93 20.90 13.00
C ARG A 494 25.89 21.53 13.92
N ILE A 495 26.16 21.49 15.22
CA ILE A 495 25.49 22.37 16.18
C ILE A 495 26.09 23.77 15.89
N LYS A 496 25.23 24.77 15.66
CA LYS A 496 25.69 26.16 15.69
C LYS A 496 26.23 26.39 17.11
N ALA A 497 27.53 26.67 17.22
CA ALA A 497 28.14 27.02 18.50
C ALA A 497 27.50 28.29 19.08
#